data_AF-A0A9P8KE93-F1
#
_entry.id   AF-A0A9P8KE93-F1
#
_cell.length_a   1.000
_cell.length_b   1.000
_cell.length_c   1.000
_cell.angle_alpha   90.00
_cell.angle_beta   90.00
_cell.angle_gamma   90.00
#
_symmetry.space_group_name_H-M   'P 1'
#
loop_
_entity.id
_entity.type
_entity.pdbx_description
1 polymer ?
#
loop_
_entity_poly.entity_id
_entity_poly.type
_entity_poly.pdbx_seq_one_letter_code
_entity_poly.pdbx_strand_id
1 'polypeptide(L)'
;MNTQPERSSSMICHLPLELILDSLSRIDYAPGCLHALRPVCRDFDKLLRQFEHSLAVQVIRLQFPPGILAKHPGLYDSDTRIGFKTLDELYIRLHTLFRIERNCHSIRRREGKEAAWMRPEWIDLQQIGMHLIYRLYDAGDREDKALIIRSLPPTSLAILLLTLHLCIHQLRADGPNLLVPTSPLLHGMLRFEVELCCQELILQHGPSFLDALLCHCPHAIKLLETEVRNIEARQLPSDGKPSQKTLIAECRCALASTLGTDTEDNRTDMWIVLERIGTLDEVDVVRVIKGEELVTRKRQDSGVGL
;
A
#
# COMPACT_ATOMS: atom_id res chain seq x y z
N MET A 1 15.38 -26.44 -56.28
CA MET A 1 16.21 -25.36 -55.68
C MET A 1 15.63 -25.06 -54.31
N ASN A 2 16.25 -25.60 -53.26
CA ASN A 2 15.85 -25.38 -51.87
C ASN A 2 16.59 -24.13 -51.36
N THR A 3 15.91 -23.00 -51.26
CA THR A 3 16.39 -21.86 -50.50
C THR A 3 16.20 -22.17 -49.01
N GLN A 4 17.28 -22.59 -48.34
CA GLN A 4 17.34 -22.53 -46.89
C GLN A 4 17.23 -21.07 -46.45
N PRO A 5 16.42 -20.73 -45.44
CA PRO A 5 16.49 -19.40 -44.85
C PRO A 5 17.85 -19.30 -44.15
N GLU A 6 18.69 -18.37 -44.59
CA GLU A 6 19.89 -17.97 -43.87
C GLU A 6 19.48 -17.64 -42.43
N ARG A 7 19.97 -18.42 -41.47
CA ARG A 7 19.87 -18.07 -40.06
C ARG A 7 20.67 -16.79 -39.89
N SER A 8 19.98 -15.66 -39.92
CA SER A 8 20.49 -14.38 -39.46
C SER A 8 21.06 -14.57 -38.06
N SER A 9 22.38 -14.69 -37.96
CA SER A 9 23.10 -14.67 -36.68
C SER A 9 22.71 -13.37 -35.99
N SER A 10 21.95 -13.47 -34.89
CA SER A 10 21.44 -12.26 -34.26
C SER A 10 22.64 -11.40 -33.82
N MET A 11 22.73 -10.15 -34.31
CA MET A 11 23.86 -9.25 -34.02
C MET A 11 24.10 -9.08 -32.51
N ILE A 12 23.07 -9.31 -31.71
CA ILE A 12 23.10 -9.30 -30.24
C ILE A 12 24.07 -10.35 -29.67
N CYS A 13 24.26 -11.50 -30.32
CA CYS A 13 25.19 -12.54 -29.87
C CYS A 13 26.67 -12.14 -30.00
N HIS A 14 26.98 -11.02 -30.67
CA HIS A 14 28.34 -10.51 -30.82
C HIS A 14 28.68 -9.36 -29.84
N LEU A 15 27.70 -8.88 -29.06
CA LEU A 15 27.94 -7.87 -28.04
C LEU A 15 28.49 -8.52 -26.76
N PRO A 16 29.43 -7.86 -26.06
CA PRO A 16 29.79 -8.21 -24.68
C PRO A 16 28.55 -8.28 -23.78
N LEU A 17 28.50 -9.28 -22.89
CA LEU A 17 27.38 -9.51 -21.99
C LEU A 17 27.07 -8.29 -21.13
N GLU A 18 28.09 -7.55 -20.73
CA GLU A 18 28.00 -6.34 -19.92
C GLU A 18 27.23 -5.24 -20.65
N LEU A 19 27.45 -5.07 -21.96
CA LEU A 19 26.72 -4.09 -22.76
C LEU A 19 25.26 -4.49 -22.97
N ILE A 20 24.99 -5.79 -23.14
CA ILE A 20 23.62 -6.30 -23.23
C ILE A 20 22.88 -6.04 -21.92
N LEU A 21 23.48 -6.38 -20.78
CA LEU A 21 22.88 -6.19 -19.45
C LEU A 21 22.67 -4.71 -19.11
N ASP A 22 23.65 -3.84 -19.40
CA ASP A 22 23.49 -2.39 -19.19
C ASP A 22 22.35 -1.84 -20.05
N SER A 23 22.29 -2.23 -21.32
CA SER A 23 21.20 -1.84 -22.23
C SER A 23 19.84 -2.28 -21.72
N LEU A 24 19.70 -3.55 -21.32
CA LEU A 24 18.46 -4.09 -20.76
C LEU A 24 18.02 -3.36 -19.49
N SER A 25 18.97 -2.94 -18.64
CA SER A 25 18.67 -2.24 -17.38
C SER A 25 18.15 -0.81 -17.56
N ARG A 26 18.34 -0.23 -18.75
CA ARG A 26 17.93 1.14 -19.10
C ARG A 26 16.60 1.21 -19.84
N ILE A 27 16.07 0.08 -20.29
CA ILE A 27 14.75 0.03 -20.90
C ILE A 27 13.72 0.26 -19.80
N ASP A 28 12.78 1.20 -20.04
CA ASP A 28 11.68 1.48 -19.12
C ASP A 28 11.00 0.18 -18.68
N TYR A 29 11.05 -0.07 -17.38
CA TYR A 29 10.56 -1.32 -16.84
C TYR A 29 9.05 -1.40 -16.92
N ALA A 30 8.55 -2.56 -17.32
CA ALA A 30 7.14 -2.92 -17.24
C ALA A 30 7.04 -4.37 -16.74
N PRO A 31 6.02 -4.71 -15.94
CA PRO A 31 5.90 -6.05 -15.39
C PRO A 31 5.92 -7.12 -16.47
N GLY A 32 6.76 -8.14 -16.28
CA GLY A 32 6.92 -9.25 -17.23
C GLY A 32 7.70 -8.92 -18.51
N CYS A 33 8.19 -7.69 -18.73
CA CYS A 33 8.93 -7.35 -19.95
C CYS A 33 10.22 -8.18 -20.11
N LEU A 34 10.97 -8.39 -19.03
CA LEU A 34 12.17 -9.23 -19.04
C LEU A 34 11.84 -10.71 -19.20
N HIS A 35 10.69 -11.17 -18.68
CA HIS A 35 10.23 -12.53 -18.92
C HIS A 35 9.83 -12.75 -20.39
N ALA A 36 9.25 -11.75 -21.04
CA ALA A 36 8.89 -11.80 -22.45
C ALA A 36 10.10 -11.85 -23.39
N LEU A 37 11.30 -11.49 -22.92
CA LEU A 37 12.55 -11.62 -23.69
C LEU A 37 13.13 -13.04 -23.68
N ARG A 38 12.79 -13.88 -22.69
CA ARG A 38 13.26 -15.28 -22.62
C ARG A 38 12.94 -16.11 -23.88
N PRO A 39 11.73 -16.07 -24.46
CA PRO A 39 11.42 -16.84 -25.67
C PRO A 39 12.09 -16.31 -26.95
N VAL A 40 12.72 -15.13 -26.94
CA VAL A 40 13.31 -14.52 -28.14
C VAL A 40 14.47 -15.35 -28.69
N CYS A 41 15.38 -15.79 -27.83
CA CYS A 41 16.42 -16.77 -28.20
C CYS A 41 17.00 -17.49 -26.97
N ARG A 42 17.69 -18.62 -27.19
CA ARG A 42 18.29 -19.44 -26.13
C ARG A 42 19.36 -18.68 -25.33
N ASP A 43 20.12 -17.81 -25.99
CA ASP A 43 21.17 -17.03 -25.33
C ASP A 43 20.58 -16.01 -24.36
N PHE A 44 19.46 -15.37 -24.72
CA PHE A 44 18.71 -14.48 -23.82
C PHE A 44 18.13 -15.23 -22.63
N ASP A 45 17.51 -16.40 -22.83
CA ASP A 45 17.00 -17.20 -21.71
C ASP A 45 18.13 -17.56 -20.73
N LYS A 46 19.29 -17.99 -21.25
CA LYS A 46 20.46 -18.31 -20.43
C LYS A 46 20.97 -17.07 -19.67
N LEU A 47 21.13 -15.95 -20.36
CA LEU A 47 21.60 -14.69 -19.79
C LEU A 47 20.66 -14.19 -18.69
N LEU A 48 19.36 -14.14 -18.95
CA LEU A 48 18.36 -13.63 -18.02
C LEU A 48 18.22 -14.51 -16.78
N ARG A 49 18.39 -15.84 -16.90
CA ARG A 49 18.42 -16.74 -15.74
C ARG A 49 19.70 -16.58 -14.92
N GLN A 50 20.84 -16.43 -15.59
CA GLN A 50 22.13 -16.33 -14.92
C GLN A 50 22.26 -14.99 -14.16
N PHE A 51 21.83 -13.90 -14.77
CA PHE A 51 22.01 -12.53 -14.28
C PHE A 51 20.74 -11.89 -13.73
N GLU A 52 19.70 -12.69 -13.44
CA GLU A 52 18.40 -12.20 -12.95
C GLU A 52 18.54 -11.17 -11.82
N HIS A 53 19.35 -11.52 -10.82
CA HIS A 53 19.56 -10.65 -9.65
C HIS A 53 20.31 -9.37 -9.96
N SER A 54 21.46 -9.48 -10.63
CA SER A 54 22.27 -8.31 -10.98
C SER A 54 21.48 -7.34 -11.86
N LEU A 55 20.70 -7.87 -12.80
CA LEU A 55 19.85 -7.06 -13.66
C LEU A 55 18.70 -6.42 -12.88
N ALA A 56 18.02 -7.16 -11.99
CA ALA A 56 16.94 -6.61 -11.17
C ALA A 56 17.44 -5.49 -10.24
N VAL A 57 18.59 -5.70 -9.56
CA VAL A 57 19.23 -4.68 -8.73
C VAL A 57 19.61 -3.45 -9.56
N GLN A 58 20.16 -3.65 -10.75
CA GLN A 58 20.54 -2.55 -11.64
C GLN A 58 19.32 -1.75 -12.09
N VAL A 59 18.22 -2.40 -12.45
CA VAL A 59 16.96 -1.73 -12.81
C VAL A 59 16.44 -0.91 -11.63
N ILE A 60 16.42 -1.48 -10.41
CA ILE A 60 16.00 -0.75 -9.20
C ILE A 60 16.84 0.51 -9.02
N ARG A 61 18.16 0.38 -9.12
CA ARG A 61 19.11 1.48 -8.94
C ARG A 61 18.96 2.59 -9.97
N LEU A 62 18.67 2.25 -11.23
CA LEU A 62 18.61 3.20 -12.33
C LEU A 62 17.24 3.87 -12.48
N GLN A 63 16.16 3.16 -12.16
CA GLN A 63 14.80 3.59 -12.52
C GLN A 63 13.94 4.00 -11.32
N PHE A 64 14.37 3.73 -10.09
CA PHE A 64 13.59 4.02 -8.88
C PHE A 64 14.35 4.94 -7.91
N PRO A 65 13.63 5.70 -7.06
CA PRO A 65 14.27 6.53 -6.05
C PRO A 65 15.20 5.73 -5.12
N PRO A 66 16.31 6.33 -4.66
CA PRO A 66 17.16 5.72 -3.64
C PRO A 66 16.35 5.29 -2.41
N GLY A 67 16.66 4.13 -1.85
CA GLY A 67 16.00 3.64 -0.64
C GLY A 67 14.56 3.13 -0.83
N ILE A 68 14.05 3.01 -2.07
CA ILE A 68 12.66 2.58 -2.32
C ILE A 68 12.30 1.24 -1.66
N LEU A 69 13.23 0.27 -1.64
CA LEU A 69 13.01 -1.04 -1.02
C LEU A 69 12.80 -0.94 0.50
N ALA A 70 13.39 0.06 1.16
CA ALA A 70 13.21 0.26 2.60
C ALA A 70 11.78 0.65 2.97
N LYS A 71 11.00 1.18 2.01
CA LYS A 71 9.56 1.50 2.15
C LYS A 71 8.66 0.28 1.92
N HIS A 72 9.21 -0.88 1.58
CA HIS A 72 8.49 -2.14 1.32
C HIS A 72 9.13 -3.33 2.07
N PRO A 73 9.08 -3.34 3.42
CA PRO A 73 9.81 -4.32 4.23
C PRO A 73 9.42 -5.79 3.99
N GLY A 74 8.21 -6.09 3.50
CA GLY A 74 7.81 -7.46 3.16
C GLY A 74 8.13 -7.89 1.72
N LEU A 75 8.69 -6.99 0.91
CA LEU A 75 9.02 -7.27 -0.49
C LEU A 75 10.44 -7.82 -0.64
N TYR A 76 11.33 -7.48 0.29
CA TYR A 76 12.74 -7.87 0.29
C TYR A 76 13.26 -7.94 1.73
N ASP A 77 13.78 -9.10 2.11
CA ASP A 77 14.67 -9.26 3.25
C ASP A 77 16.12 -9.25 2.78
N SER A 78 17.05 -8.78 3.63
CA SER A 78 18.49 -8.72 3.32
C SER A 78 19.10 -10.04 2.83
N ASP A 79 18.47 -11.15 3.18
CA ASP A 79 18.92 -12.50 2.87
C ASP A 79 18.25 -13.08 1.61
N THR A 80 17.26 -12.39 1.04
CA THR A 80 16.55 -12.82 -0.17
C THR A 80 17.22 -12.27 -1.43
N ARG A 81 17.31 -13.09 -2.48
CA ARG A 81 17.86 -12.63 -3.76
C ARG A 81 16.79 -11.83 -4.50
N ILE A 82 17.01 -10.53 -4.72
CA ILE A 82 16.15 -9.70 -5.58
C ILE A 82 16.09 -10.33 -6.96
N GLY A 83 14.90 -10.64 -7.47
CA GLY A 83 14.69 -11.19 -8.80
C GLY A 83 13.61 -10.42 -9.57
N PHE A 84 13.23 -10.94 -10.75
CA PHE A 84 12.23 -10.27 -11.58
C PHE A 84 10.84 -10.25 -10.92
N LYS A 85 10.50 -11.26 -10.13
CA LYS A 85 9.26 -11.27 -9.35
C LYS A 85 9.19 -10.12 -8.35
N THR A 86 10.27 -9.87 -7.61
CA THR A 86 10.37 -8.74 -6.66
C THR A 86 10.22 -7.41 -7.39
N LEU A 87 10.83 -7.29 -8.57
CA LEU A 87 10.79 -6.10 -9.40
C LEU A 87 9.39 -5.84 -10.01
N ASP A 88 8.73 -6.89 -10.51
CA ASP A 88 7.34 -6.85 -10.97
C ASP A 88 6.41 -6.36 -9.86
N GLU A 89 6.53 -6.96 -8.68
CA GLU A 89 5.72 -6.61 -7.53
C GLU A 89 6.01 -5.18 -7.04
N LEU A 90 7.28 -4.74 -7.00
CA LEU A 90 7.63 -3.34 -6.69
C LEU A 90 6.95 -2.37 -7.65
N TYR A 91 7.03 -2.64 -8.95
CA TYR A 91 6.42 -1.80 -9.97
C TYR A 91 4.90 -1.76 -9.81
N ILE A 92 4.25 -2.91 -9.63
CA ILE A 92 2.80 -2.99 -9.43
C ILE A 92 2.38 -2.17 -8.22
N ARG A 93 3.10 -2.29 -7.09
CA ARG A 93 2.79 -1.53 -5.87
C ARG A 93 2.87 -0.02 -6.11
N LEU A 94 3.94 0.45 -6.73
CA LEU A 94 4.13 1.87 -7.02
C LEU A 94 3.09 2.40 -7.99
N HIS A 95 2.75 1.63 -9.02
CA HIS A 95 1.71 2.00 -9.97
C HIS A 95 0.33 2.04 -9.30
N THR A 96 0.02 1.12 -8.38
CA THR A 96 -1.21 1.15 -7.57
C THR A 96 -1.26 2.40 -6.67
N LEU A 97 -0.18 2.73 -5.95
CA LEU A 97 -0.14 3.93 -5.11
C LEU A 97 -0.30 5.21 -5.91
N PHE A 98 0.38 5.29 -7.07
CA PHE A 98 0.24 6.39 -8.01
C PHE A 98 -1.20 6.54 -8.51
N ARG A 99 -1.88 5.43 -8.84
CA ARG A 99 -3.28 5.45 -9.27
C ARG A 99 -4.21 5.92 -8.17
N ILE A 100 -4.04 5.44 -6.93
CA ILE A 100 -4.85 5.88 -5.78
C ILE A 100 -4.70 7.39 -5.58
N GLU A 101 -3.46 7.90 -5.62
CA GLU A 101 -3.19 9.33 -5.48
C GLU A 101 -3.84 10.14 -6.61
N ARG A 102 -3.80 9.61 -7.85
CA ARG A 102 -4.34 10.26 -9.04
C ARG A 102 -5.88 10.21 -9.09
N ASN A 103 -6.49 9.12 -8.64
CA ASN A 103 -7.94 8.87 -8.60
C ASN A 103 -8.65 9.65 -7.47
N CYS A 104 -8.23 10.90 -7.26
CA CYS A 104 -8.83 11.87 -6.34
C CYS A 104 -9.36 13.07 -7.16
N HIS A 105 -10.02 12.82 -8.29
CA HIS A 105 -10.33 13.85 -9.27
C HIS A 105 -11.32 14.89 -8.76
N SER A 106 -12.42 14.46 -8.12
CA SER A 106 -13.44 15.36 -7.57
C SER A 106 -12.87 16.16 -6.38
N ILE A 107 -12.00 15.52 -5.60
CA ILE A 107 -11.28 16.12 -4.49
C ILE A 107 -10.30 17.21 -4.96
N ARG A 108 -9.48 16.93 -5.99
CA ARG A 108 -8.47 17.86 -6.50
C ARG A 108 -9.10 19.12 -7.11
N ARG A 109 -10.33 19.02 -7.63
CA ARG A 109 -11.12 20.18 -8.10
C ARG A 109 -11.69 21.04 -6.96
N ARG A 110 -11.47 20.64 -5.69
CA ARG A 110 -12.07 21.23 -4.49
C ARG A 110 -13.60 21.27 -4.54
N GLU A 111 -14.19 20.31 -5.23
CA GLU A 111 -15.62 20.19 -5.35
C GLU A 111 -16.13 19.34 -4.18
N GLY A 112 -16.94 19.93 -3.30
CA GLY A 112 -17.59 19.22 -2.20
C GLY A 112 -16.88 19.29 -0.84
N LYS A 113 -17.54 18.74 0.19
CA LYS A 113 -17.11 18.82 1.59
C LYS A 113 -15.82 18.03 1.88
N GLU A 114 -15.49 17.06 1.02
CA GLU A 114 -14.36 16.14 1.22
C GLU A 114 -13.00 16.75 0.85
N ALA A 115 -12.98 17.85 0.09
CA ALA A 115 -11.75 18.54 -0.30
C ALA A 115 -10.93 19.07 0.89
N ALA A 116 -11.57 19.37 2.03
CA ALA A 116 -10.90 19.85 3.23
C ALA A 116 -9.94 18.82 3.85
N TRP A 117 -10.17 17.53 3.58
CA TRP A 117 -9.40 16.40 4.12
C TRP A 117 -8.16 16.08 3.30
N MET A 118 -7.98 16.73 2.15
CA MET A 118 -6.99 16.35 1.14
C MET A 118 -5.94 17.45 0.98
N ARG A 119 -5.48 17.96 2.13
CA ARG A 119 -4.34 18.87 2.21
C ARG A 119 -3.06 18.10 1.91
N PRO A 120 -2.03 18.75 1.33
CA PRO A 120 -0.75 18.10 1.03
C PRO A 120 -0.17 17.33 2.22
N GLU A 121 -0.19 17.93 3.41
CA GLU A 121 0.33 17.30 4.64
C GLU A 121 -0.36 15.95 4.95
N TRP A 122 -1.67 15.86 4.73
CA TRP A 122 -2.43 14.64 4.97
C TRP A 122 -2.22 13.59 3.88
N ILE A 123 -2.01 14.02 2.64
CA ILE A 123 -1.70 13.13 1.52
C ILE A 123 -0.33 12.49 1.72
N ASP A 124 0.66 13.26 2.17
CA ASP A 124 2.01 12.74 2.46
C ASP A 124 1.94 11.66 3.55
N LEU A 125 1.20 11.92 4.63
CA LEU A 125 0.97 10.92 5.69
C LEU A 125 0.16 9.72 5.20
N GLN A 126 -0.82 9.94 4.30
CA GLN A 126 -1.58 8.87 3.67
C GLN A 126 -0.65 7.94 2.88
N GLN A 127 0.31 8.46 2.13
CA GLN A 127 1.27 7.64 1.38
C GLN A 127 2.09 6.75 2.31
N ILE A 128 2.57 7.29 3.44
CA ILE A 128 3.27 6.51 4.47
C ILE A 128 2.36 5.39 5.01
N GLY A 129 1.10 5.70 5.29
CA GLY A 129 0.16 4.69 5.75
C GLY A 129 -0.20 3.65 4.69
N MET A 130 -0.17 3.98 3.40
CA MET A 130 -0.33 2.97 2.34
C MET A 130 0.83 1.95 2.33
N HIS A 131 2.05 2.39 2.60
CA HIS A 131 3.19 1.49 2.79
C HIS A 131 3.02 0.62 4.06
N LEU A 132 2.46 1.16 5.15
CA LEU A 132 2.08 0.36 6.32
C LEU A 132 1.00 -0.68 5.98
N ILE A 133 0.00 -0.33 5.17
CA ILE A 133 -1.03 -1.29 4.73
C ILE A 133 -0.40 -2.39 3.86
N TYR A 134 0.58 -2.08 2.99
CA TYR A 134 1.33 -3.12 2.27
C TYR A 134 2.11 -4.03 3.23
N ARG A 135 2.72 -3.50 4.29
CA ARG A 135 3.37 -4.33 5.30
C ARG A 135 2.39 -5.28 5.98
N LEU A 136 1.17 -4.83 6.29
CA LEU A 136 0.12 -5.70 6.81
C LEU A 136 -0.29 -6.74 5.78
N TYR A 137 -0.47 -6.35 4.51
CA TYR A 137 -0.79 -7.27 3.42
C TYR A 137 0.26 -8.38 3.28
N ASP A 138 1.55 -8.03 3.37
CA ASP A 138 2.68 -8.97 3.26
C ASP A 138 2.73 -9.98 4.42
N ALA A 139 2.19 -9.63 5.60
CA ALA A 139 2.07 -10.56 6.72
C ALA A 139 1.11 -11.72 6.45
N GLY A 140 0.25 -11.60 5.43
CA GLY A 140 -0.61 -12.69 4.98
C GLY A 140 -1.85 -12.85 5.85
N ASP A 141 -1.79 -13.70 6.86
CA ASP A 141 -2.96 -14.08 7.63
C ASP A 141 -3.43 -12.98 8.60
N ARG A 142 -4.60 -13.19 9.20
CA ARG A 142 -5.21 -12.20 10.11
C ARG A 142 -4.46 -12.09 11.43
N GLU A 143 -3.94 -13.20 11.96
CA GLU A 143 -3.31 -13.24 13.28
C GLU A 143 -1.97 -12.51 13.25
N ASP A 144 -1.18 -12.71 12.19
CA ASP A 144 0.07 -12.00 11.94
C ASP A 144 -0.17 -10.50 11.74
N LYS A 145 -1.22 -10.13 10.99
CA LYS A 145 -1.63 -8.71 10.86
C LYS A 145 -1.97 -8.10 12.21
N ALA A 146 -2.76 -8.79 13.04
CA ALA A 146 -3.12 -8.31 14.37
C ALA A 146 -1.90 -8.19 15.28
N LEU A 147 -0.95 -9.13 15.21
CA LEU A 147 0.30 -9.08 15.96
C LEU A 147 1.13 -7.85 15.57
N ILE A 148 1.27 -7.58 14.27
CA ILE A 148 1.95 -6.37 13.80
C ILE A 148 1.25 -5.14 14.35
N ILE A 149 -0.07 -5.01 14.18
CA ILE A 149 -0.85 -3.85 14.64
C ILE A 149 -0.63 -3.60 16.14
N ARG A 150 -0.69 -4.63 16.98
CA ARG A 150 -0.49 -4.49 18.44
C ARG A 150 0.94 -4.09 18.83
N SER A 151 1.92 -4.31 17.96
CA SER A 151 3.32 -3.91 18.17
C SER A 151 3.66 -2.53 17.62
N LEU A 152 2.76 -1.90 16.85
CA LEU A 152 3.02 -0.59 16.26
C LEU A 152 3.04 0.51 17.33
N PRO A 153 3.96 1.49 17.23
CA PRO A 153 3.97 2.65 18.11
C PRO A 153 2.79 3.59 17.79
N PRO A 154 2.45 4.51 18.72
CA PRO A 154 1.33 5.44 18.54
C PRO A 154 1.36 6.20 17.22
N THR A 155 2.54 6.63 16.76
CA THR A 155 2.71 7.34 15.48
C THR A 155 2.28 6.50 14.28
N SER A 156 2.75 5.26 14.18
CA SER A 156 2.38 4.37 13.08
C SER A 156 0.90 4.01 13.12
N LEU A 157 0.33 3.79 14.32
CA LEU A 157 -1.10 3.55 14.50
C LEU A 157 -1.94 4.76 14.10
N ALA A 158 -1.54 5.98 14.49
CA ALA A 158 -2.25 7.20 14.14
C ALA A 158 -2.20 7.47 12.63
N ILE A 159 -1.05 7.27 11.98
CA ILE A 159 -0.92 7.38 10.51
C ILE A 159 -1.76 6.32 9.79
N LEU A 160 -1.78 5.09 10.29
CA LEU A 160 -2.62 4.02 9.74
C LEU A 160 -4.12 4.38 9.84
N LEU A 161 -4.57 4.87 11.00
CA LEU A 161 -5.97 5.28 11.21
C LEU A 161 -6.35 6.50 10.37
N LEU A 162 -5.45 7.50 10.24
CA LEU A 162 -5.64 8.63 9.34
C LEU A 162 -5.79 8.14 7.90
N THR A 163 -4.93 7.22 7.48
CA THR A 163 -4.96 6.68 6.12
C THR A 163 -6.29 6.01 5.84
N LEU A 164 -6.77 5.15 6.74
CA LEU A 164 -8.08 4.51 6.62
C LEU A 164 -9.22 5.54 6.61
N HIS A 165 -9.10 6.63 7.37
CA HIS A 165 -10.07 7.72 7.34
C HIS A 165 -10.09 8.41 5.97
N LEU A 166 -8.92 8.77 5.43
CA LEU A 166 -8.78 9.42 4.12
C LEU A 166 -9.24 8.52 2.96
N CYS A 167 -8.99 7.20 3.04
CA CYS A 167 -9.51 6.24 2.05
C CYS A 167 -11.04 6.28 1.97
N ILE A 168 -11.73 6.40 3.10
CA ILE A 168 -13.20 6.55 3.12
C ILE A 168 -13.62 7.87 2.47
N HIS A 169 -12.92 8.97 2.74
CA HIS A 169 -13.19 10.26 2.11
C HIS A 169 -12.99 10.22 0.58
N GLN A 170 -11.95 9.53 0.11
CA GLN A 170 -11.74 9.26 -1.32
C GLN A 170 -12.89 8.45 -1.93
N LEU A 171 -13.28 7.34 -1.29
CA LEU A 171 -14.38 6.50 -1.77
C LEU A 171 -15.74 7.22 -1.78
N ARG A 172 -15.97 8.15 -0.86
CA ARG A 172 -17.19 8.98 -0.85
C ARG A 172 -17.23 9.99 -1.99
N ALA A 173 -16.07 10.47 -2.44
CA ALA A 173 -15.97 11.47 -3.49
C ALA A 173 -15.92 10.86 -4.89
N ASP A 174 -15.09 9.83 -5.07
CA ASP A 174 -14.73 9.27 -6.38
C ASP A 174 -15.03 7.76 -6.48
N GLY A 175 -15.48 7.12 -5.40
CA GLY A 175 -15.76 5.69 -5.37
C GLY A 175 -17.12 5.31 -5.96
N PRO A 176 -17.46 4.01 -5.95
CA PRO A 176 -18.78 3.55 -6.33
C PRO A 176 -19.74 4.13 -5.30
N ASN A 177 -20.88 4.65 -5.75
CA ASN A 177 -21.93 5.32 -4.95
C ASN A 177 -22.60 4.38 -3.92
N LEU A 178 -21.79 3.71 -3.10
CA LEU A 178 -22.11 2.71 -2.10
C LEU A 178 -22.15 3.33 -0.71
N LEU A 179 -21.39 4.42 -0.53
CA LEU A 179 -21.30 5.19 0.72
C LEU A 179 -22.19 6.45 0.72
N VAL A 180 -22.96 6.67 -0.35
CA VAL A 180 -23.93 7.77 -0.43
C VAL A 180 -25.28 7.34 0.15
N PRO A 181 -26.07 8.25 0.77
CA PRO A 181 -27.33 7.92 1.44
C PRO A 181 -28.35 7.15 0.58
N THR A 182 -28.29 7.31 -0.74
CA THR A 182 -29.20 6.64 -1.70
C THR A 182 -28.76 5.23 -2.09
N SER A 183 -27.64 4.74 -1.53
CA SER A 183 -27.12 3.41 -1.82
C SER A 183 -28.09 2.32 -1.35
N PRO A 184 -28.35 1.29 -2.19
CA PRO A 184 -29.08 0.09 -1.77
C PRO A 184 -28.41 -0.62 -0.59
N LEU A 185 -27.09 -0.52 -0.44
CA LEU A 185 -26.35 -1.13 0.69
C LEU A 185 -26.63 -0.45 2.03
N LEU A 186 -27.17 0.77 2.01
CA LEU A 186 -27.57 1.49 3.22
C LEU A 186 -29.05 1.27 3.56
N HIS A 187 -29.80 0.46 2.79
CA HIS A 187 -31.16 0.10 3.16
C HIS A 187 -31.15 -0.86 4.35
N GLY A 188 -31.28 -0.29 5.56
CA GLY A 188 -31.29 -1.04 6.82
C GLY A 188 -29.94 -1.10 7.54
N MET A 189 -28.89 -0.51 6.97
CA MET A 189 -27.55 -0.43 7.57
C MET A 189 -27.15 1.02 7.84
N LEU A 190 -26.45 1.26 8.95
CA LEU A 190 -25.91 2.58 9.25
C LEU A 190 -24.68 2.82 8.39
N ARG A 191 -24.52 4.03 7.85
CA ARG A 191 -23.40 4.40 6.97
C ARG A 191 -22.03 4.05 7.56
N PHE A 192 -21.86 4.23 8.87
CA PHE A 192 -20.59 3.94 9.53
C PHE A 192 -20.24 2.44 9.50
N GLU A 193 -21.22 1.54 9.42
CA GLU A 193 -21.00 0.09 9.37
C GLU A 193 -20.37 -0.30 8.03
N VAL A 194 -20.88 0.27 6.93
CA VAL A 194 -20.29 0.07 5.60
C VAL A 194 -18.88 0.66 5.54
N GLU A 195 -18.65 1.81 6.17
CA GLU A 195 -17.32 2.41 6.26
C GLU A 195 -16.34 1.53 7.06
N LEU A 196 -16.78 0.92 8.15
CA LEU A 196 -15.99 -0.06 8.90
C LEU A 196 -15.65 -1.29 8.05
N CYS A 197 -16.61 -1.83 7.29
CA CYS A 197 -16.37 -2.91 6.34
C CYS A 197 -15.33 -2.53 5.28
N CYS A 198 -15.41 -1.33 4.72
CA CYS A 198 -14.40 -0.83 3.79
C CYS A 198 -13.01 -0.78 4.43
N GLN A 199 -12.89 -0.20 5.64
CA GLN A 199 -11.61 -0.12 6.36
C GLN A 199 -11.04 -1.50 6.66
N GLU A 200 -11.88 -2.44 7.10
CA GLU A 200 -11.49 -3.82 7.35
C GLU A 200 -10.98 -4.51 6.08
N LEU A 201 -11.69 -4.41 4.96
CA LEU A 201 -11.27 -5.03 3.71
C LEU A 201 -10.00 -4.40 3.13
N ILE A 202 -9.77 -3.09 3.33
CA ILE A 202 -8.50 -2.43 2.96
C ILE A 202 -7.34 -3.01 3.79
N LEU A 203 -7.53 -3.21 5.10
CA LEU A 203 -6.51 -3.84 5.96
C LEU A 203 -6.28 -5.32 5.60
N GLN A 204 -7.31 -6.03 5.15
CA GLN A 204 -7.20 -7.44 4.76
C GLN A 204 -6.54 -7.62 3.38
N HIS A 205 -6.92 -6.83 2.38
CA HIS A 205 -6.53 -7.05 0.98
C HIS A 205 -5.51 -6.04 0.44
N GLY A 206 -5.10 -5.06 1.25
CA GLY A 206 -4.08 -4.09 0.89
C GLY A 206 -4.58 -2.95 0.01
N PRO A 207 -3.67 -2.04 -0.42
CA PRO A 207 -4.01 -0.86 -1.21
C PRO A 207 -4.66 -1.18 -2.56
N SER A 208 -4.35 -2.33 -3.16
CA SER A 208 -4.97 -2.78 -4.43
C SER A 208 -6.49 -2.92 -4.33
N PHE A 209 -7.03 -3.23 -3.14
CA PHE A 209 -8.48 -3.29 -2.94
C PHE A 209 -9.12 -1.89 -3.02
N LEU A 210 -8.48 -0.87 -2.43
CA LEU A 210 -8.92 0.51 -2.54
C LEU A 210 -8.91 0.98 -4.00
N ASP A 211 -7.80 0.74 -4.72
CA ASP A 211 -7.71 1.09 -6.15
C ASP A 211 -8.80 0.40 -6.97
N ALA A 212 -9.07 -0.88 -6.70
CA ALA A 212 -10.14 -1.62 -7.36
C ALA A 212 -11.53 -1.03 -7.08
N LEU A 213 -11.81 -0.60 -5.84
CA LEU A 213 -13.04 0.10 -5.51
C LEU A 213 -13.14 1.45 -6.23
N LEU A 214 -12.09 2.28 -6.19
CA LEU A 214 -12.04 3.57 -6.89
C LEU A 214 -12.23 3.42 -8.41
N CYS A 215 -11.85 2.27 -8.97
CA CYS A 215 -12.06 1.94 -10.38
C CYS A 215 -13.39 1.22 -10.65
N HIS A 216 -14.31 1.22 -9.69
CA HIS A 216 -15.64 0.59 -9.79
C HIS A 216 -15.59 -0.91 -10.17
N CYS A 217 -14.56 -1.63 -9.73
CA CYS A 217 -14.39 -3.04 -10.05
C CYS A 217 -15.54 -3.89 -9.45
N PRO A 218 -16.33 -4.63 -10.27
CA PRO A 218 -17.47 -5.41 -9.77
C PRO A 218 -17.11 -6.45 -8.73
N HIS A 219 -15.90 -7.04 -8.81
CA HIS A 219 -15.45 -8.03 -7.85
C HIS A 219 -15.20 -7.42 -6.46
N ALA A 220 -14.54 -6.25 -6.41
CA ALA A 220 -14.28 -5.54 -5.15
C ALA A 220 -15.59 -5.04 -4.52
N ILE A 221 -16.53 -4.57 -5.34
CA ILE A 221 -17.87 -4.17 -4.89
C ILE A 221 -18.59 -5.37 -4.27
N LYS A 222 -18.68 -6.50 -4.98
CA LYS A 222 -19.33 -7.73 -4.48
C LYS A 222 -18.72 -8.25 -3.18
N LEU A 223 -17.40 -8.13 -3.02
CA LEU A 223 -16.70 -8.48 -1.79
C LEU A 223 -17.20 -7.60 -0.63
N LEU A 224 -17.26 -6.28 -0.83
CA LEU A 224 -17.80 -5.34 0.14
C LEU A 224 -19.28 -5.62 0.48
N GLU A 225 -20.12 -5.92 -0.51
CA GLU A 225 -21.53 -6.28 -0.27
C GLU A 225 -21.68 -7.55 0.58
N THR A 226 -20.79 -8.51 0.34
CA THR A 226 -20.76 -9.76 1.10
C THR A 226 -20.31 -9.50 2.53
N GLU A 227 -19.31 -8.65 2.70
CA GLU A 227 -18.82 -8.22 4.00
C GLU A 227 -19.89 -7.50 4.84
N VAL A 228 -20.59 -6.55 4.24
CA VAL A 228 -21.67 -5.79 4.89
C VAL A 228 -22.79 -6.72 5.34
N ARG A 229 -23.21 -7.67 4.49
CA ARG A 229 -24.25 -8.65 4.85
C ARG A 229 -23.85 -9.58 5.99
N ASN A 230 -22.57 -9.80 6.20
CA ASN A 230 -22.04 -10.74 7.18
C ASN A 230 -21.58 -10.06 8.49
N ILE A 231 -21.81 -8.75 8.66
CA ILE A 231 -21.30 -7.99 9.80
C ILE A 231 -21.84 -8.54 11.14
N GLU A 232 -23.14 -8.86 11.20
CA GLU A 232 -23.78 -9.41 12.40
C GLU A 232 -23.25 -10.81 12.70
N ALA A 233 -23.14 -11.66 11.68
CA ALA A 233 -22.62 -13.02 11.81
C ALA A 233 -21.18 -13.04 12.36
N ARG A 234 -20.37 -12.02 12.05
CA ARG A 234 -19.01 -11.88 12.58
C ARG A 234 -18.96 -11.51 14.06
N GLN A 235 -19.96 -10.79 14.55
CA GLN A 235 -20.01 -10.38 15.96
C GLN A 235 -20.42 -11.53 16.87
N LEU A 236 -21.10 -12.55 16.33
CA LEU A 236 -21.51 -13.73 17.05
C LEU A 236 -20.31 -14.66 17.35
N PRO A 237 -20.21 -15.21 18.57
CA PRO A 237 -19.20 -16.22 18.89
C PRO A 237 -19.44 -17.50 18.09
N SER A 238 -18.38 -18.10 17.55
CA SER A 238 -18.42 -19.43 16.92
C SER A 238 -17.81 -20.46 17.86
N ASP A 239 -18.50 -21.57 18.07
CA ASP A 239 -18.01 -22.75 18.79
C ASP A 239 -17.37 -22.47 20.17
N GLY A 240 -17.99 -21.59 20.97
CA GLY A 240 -17.53 -21.28 22.33
C GLY A 240 -16.27 -20.42 22.41
N LYS A 241 -15.74 -19.94 21.28
CA LYS A 241 -14.66 -18.95 21.24
C LYS A 241 -15.24 -17.54 21.12
N PRO A 242 -14.66 -16.53 21.80
CA PRO A 242 -15.07 -15.14 21.63
C PRO A 242 -14.92 -14.73 20.16
N SER A 243 -15.81 -13.86 19.68
CA SER A 243 -15.70 -13.34 18.33
C SER A 243 -14.36 -12.60 18.17
N GLN A 244 -13.66 -12.90 17.09
CA GLN A 244 -12.37 -12.29 16.80
C GLN A 244 -12.57 -10.82 16.45
N LYS A 245 -11.86 -9.92 17.15
CA LYS A 245 -11.85 -8.48 16.85
C LYS A 245 -11.42 -8.24 15.40
N THR A 246 -12.08 -7.32 14.72
CA THR A 246 -11.69 -6.80 13.39
C THR A 246 -10.33 -6.15 13.44
N LEU A 247 -9.58 -6.14 12.32
CA LEU A 247 -8.29 -5.46 12.25
C LEU A 247 -8.44 -3.96 12.53
N ILE A 248 -9.53 -3.34 12.07
CA ILE A 248 -9.83 -1.95 12.44
C ILE A 248 -10.06 -1.77 13.94
N ALA A 249 -10.74 -2.72 14.62
CA ALA A 249 -10.89 -2.68 16.07
C ALA A 249 -9.54 -2.91 16.79
N GLU A 250 -8.69 -3.80 16.28
CA GLU A 250 -7.33 -3.99 16.77
C GLU A 250 -6.51 -2.69 16.67
N CYS A 251 -6.57 -1.95 15.55
CA CYS A 251 -5.89 -0.66 15.42
C CYS A 251 -6.36 0.34 16.48
N ARG A 252 -7.67 0.40 16.73
CA ARG A 252 -8.25 1.35 17.69
C ARG A 252 -7.89 1.01 19.13
N CYS A 253 -8.06 -0.28 19.49
CA CYS A 253 -7.66 -0.78 20.81
C CYS A 253 -6.16 -0.65 21.05
N ALA A 254 -5.32 -0.91 20.03
CA ALA A 254 -3.88 -0.76 20.15
C ALA A 254 -3.51 0.69 20.44
N LEU A 255 -4.06 1.67 19.69
CA LEU A 255 -3.76 3.08 19.94
C LEU A 255 -4.16 3.49 21.35
N ALA A 256 -5.40 3.18 21.75
CA ALA A 256 -5.91 3.48 23.09
C ALA A 256 -5.04 2.84 24.19
N SER A 257 -4.66 1.57 24.01
CA SER A 257 -3.77 0.86 24.94
C SER A 257 -2.39 1.49 25.02
N THR A 258 -1.82 1.95 23.90
CA THR A 258 -0.50 2.61 23.91
C THR A 258 -0.52 3.99 24.56
N LEU A 259 -1.66 4.68 24.56
CA LEU A 259 -1.83 6.02 25.13
C LEU A 259 -2.42 6.00 26.54
N GLY A 260 -2.96 4.87 27.00
CA GLY A 260 -3.64 4.75 28.29
C GLY A 260 -5.02 5.41 28.31
N THR A 261 -5.72 5.44 27.17
CA THR A 261 -7.01 6.12 26.96
C THR A 261 -8.15 5.12 26.68
N ASP A 262 -9.39 5.61 26.58
CA ASP A 262 -10.53 4.79 26.16
C ASP A 262 -10.50 4.57 24.63
N THR A 263 -11.01 3.43 24.17
CA THR A 263 -11.14 3.13 22.74
C THR A 263 -12.12 4.09 22.04
N GLU A 264 -13.09 4.66 22.77
CA GLU A 264 -14.01 5.66 22.23
C GLU A 264 -13.32 6.99 21.87
N ASP A 265 -12.19 7.31 22.50
CA ASP A 265 -11.41 8.54 22.27
C ASP A 265 -10.47 8.45 21.06
N ASN A 266 -10.47 7.32 20.34
CA ASN A 266 -9.49 6.99 19.31
C ASN A 266 -9.30 8.09 18.24
N ARG A 267 -10.38 8.77 17.84
CA ARG A 267 -10.29 9.87 16.87
C ARG A 267 -9.49 11.05 17.45
N THR A 268 -9.79 11.44 18.68
CA THR A 268 -9.10 12.54 19.38
C THR A 268 -7.63 12.19 19.58
N ASP A 269 -7.36 10.98 20.04
CA ASP A 269 -6.02 10.44 20.24
C ASP A 269 -5.18 10.45 18.97
N MET A 270 -5.77 9.99 17.86
CA MET A 270 -5.12 10.03 16.54
C MET A 270 -4.68 11.46 16.20
N TRP A 271 -5.55 12.47 16.35
CA TRP A 271 -5.20 13.86 16.07
C TRP A 271 -4.12 14.39 17.01
N ILE A 272 -4.18 14.08 18.30
CA ILE A 272 -3.16 14.49 19.29
C ILE A 272 -1.78 13.94 18.89
N VAL A 273 -1.70 12.69 18.43
CA VAL A 273 -0.44 12.11 17.97
C VAL A 273 0.03 12.82 16.69
N LEU A 274 -0.85 12.99 15.69
CA LEU A 274 -0.51 13.60 14.41
C LEU A 274 -0.07 15.07 14.52
N GLU A 275 -0.61 15.82 15.48
CA GLU A 275 -0.18 17.21 15.74
C GLU A 275 1.24 17.30 16.31
N ARG A 276 1.76 16.20 16.89
CA ARG A 276 3.07 16.16 17.55
C ARG A 276 4.20 15.64 16.67
N ILE A 277 3.90 14.93 15.58
CA ILE A 277 4.93 14.28 14.75
C ILE A 277 5.73 15.25 13.88
N GLY A 278 5.18 16.42 13.55
CA GLY A 278 5.82 17.42 12.69
C GLY A 278 6.11 16.89 11.27
N THR A 279 7.07 17.50 10.58
CA THR A 279 7.50 17.06 9.24
C THR A 279 8.42 15.85 9.35
N LEU A 280 8.11 14.78 8.61
CA LEU A 280 8.89 13.55 8.56
C LEU A 280 9.87 13.58 7.39
N ASP A 281 11.15 13.29 7.65
CA ASP A 281 12.14 13.04 6.60
C ASP A 281 12.11 11.58 6.12
N GLU A 282 12.90 11.23 5.10
CA GLU A 282 12.90 9.87 4.53
C GLU A 282 13.28 8.78 5.56
N VAL A 283 14.14 9.11 6.52
CA VAL A 283 14.54 8.17 7.57
C VAL A 283 13.36 7.95 8.51
N ASP A 284 12.71 9.03 8.95
CA ASP A 284 11.52 8.96 9.79
C ASP A 284 10.39 8.17 9.10
N VAL A 285 10.17 8.37 7.80
CA VAL A 285 9.20 7.61 7.00
C VAL A 285 9.46 6.11 7.07
N VAL A 286 10.71 5.68 6.85
CA VAL A 286 11.08 4.26 6.90
C VAL A 286 10.87 3.70 8.31
N ARG A 287 11.20 4.46 9.35
CA ARG A 287 11.00 4.06 10.75
C ARG A 287 9.52 3.87 11.06
N VAL A 288 8.67 4.80 10.64
CA VAL A 288 7.21 4.67 10.79
C VAL A 288 6.70 3.41 10.11
N ILE A 289 7.12 3.13 8.87
CA ILE A 289 6.70 1.94 8.11
C ILE A 289 7.14 0.64 8.80
N LYS A 290 8.36 0.63 9.35
CA LYS A 290 8.89 -0.49 10.14
C LYS A 290 8.29 -0.62 11.53
N GLY A 291 7.48 0.35 11.97
CA GLY A 291 6.88 0.35 13.31
C GLY A 291 7.91 0.63 14.39
N GLU A 292 8.91 1.45 14.08
CA GLU A 292 9.91 1.91 15.04
C GLU A 292 9.46 3.23 15.66
N GLU A 293 9.75 3.43 16.95
CA GLU A 293 9.48 4.70 17.61
C GLU A 293 10.28 5.84 16.98
N LEU A 294 9.59 6.96 16.71
CA LEU A 294 10.26 8.19 16.33
C LEU A 294 10.88 8.83 17.56
N VAL A 295 12.13 9.28 17.41
CA VAL A 295 12.76 10.12 18.43
C VAL A 295 12.02 11.44 18.42
N THR A 296 11.31 11.74 19.50
CA THR A 296 10.55 12.98 19.64
C THR A 296 11.49 14.18 19.47
N ARG A 297 11.38 14.86 18.33
CA ARG A 297 12.00 16.16 18.14
C ARG A 297 11.18 17.11 19.01
N LYS A 298 11.74 17.58 20.14
CA LYS A 298 11.13 18.67 20.90
C LYS A 298 10.78 19.76 19.90
N ARG A 299 9.53 20.25 19.94
CA ARG A 299 9.13 21.47 19.22
C ARG A 299 10.26 22.47 19.43
N GLN A 300 10.91 22.91 18.36
CA GLN A 300 11.55 24.21 18.43
C GLN A 300 10.39 25.15 18.69
N ASP A 301 10.22 25.55 19.95
CA ASP A 301 9.52 26.77 20.28
C ASP A 301 10.21 27.82 19.42
N SER A 302 9.57 28.14 18.30
CA SER A 302 9.91 29.32 17.54
C SER A 302 9.63 30.41 18.53
N GLY A 303 10.72 30.95 19.11
CA GLY A 303 10.70 32.14 19.92
C GLY A 303 10.12 33.26 19.07
N VAL A 304 8.80 33.36 19.07
CA VAL A 304 8.07 34.56 18.73
C VAL A 304 7.36 34.90 20.02
N GLY A 305 8.12 35.54 20.92
CA GLY A 305 7.50 36.48 21.82
C GLY A 305 6.87 37.57 20.96
N LEU A 306 5.55 37.71 21.10
CA LEU A 306 4.80 38.96 21.19
C LEU A 306 3.37 38.63 21.61
#